data_AF-A0A7S1HP63-F1
#
_entry.id   AF-A0A7S1HP63-F1
#
_cell.length_a   1.000
_cell.length_b   1.000
_cell.length_c   1.000
_cell.angle_alpha   90.00
_cell.angle_beta   90.00
_cell.angle_gamma   90.00
#
_symmetry.space_group_name_H-M   'P 1'
#
loop_
_entity.id
_entity.type
_entity.pdbx_description
1 polymer ?
#
loop_
_entity_poly.entity_id
_entity_poly.type
_entity_poly.pdbx_seq_one_letter_code
_entity_poly.pdbx_strand_id
1 'polypeptide(L)'
;CASSAPRRPPPSLPESPAMQHDKVLILDFGSQVTQLIARRVREASVYCEIHPNDVSDDFIRAFAPKAIILSGSHASTYEDHELRAPQAVWDAGVPVLGICYGMQ
;
A
#
# COMPACT_ATOMS: atom_id res chain seq x y z
N CYS A 1 -36.68 -43.43 -15.78
CA CYS A 1 -35.28 -42.95 -15.76
C CYS A 1 -35.27 -41.44 -15.85
N ALA A 2 -34.39 -40.81 -15.07
CA ALA A 2 -34.48 -39.43 -14.59
C ALA A 2 -34.11 -38.35 -15.63
N SER A 3 -34.75 -37.19 -15.54
CA SER A 3 -34.17 -35.89 -15.94
C SER A 3 -34.99 -34.78 -15.27
N SER A 4 -34.67 -34.40 -14.03
CA SER A 4 -33.71 -33.35 -13.66
C SER A 4 -34.23 -31.94 -13.94
N ALA A 5 -35.06 -31.43 -13.03
CA ALA A 5 -35.42 -30.02 -12.97
C ALA A 5 -34.16 -29.16 -12.75
N PRO A 6 -34.03 -27.98 -13.39
CA PRO A 6 -32.92 -27.08 -13.12
C PRO A 6 -33.10 -26.48 -11.72
N ARG A 7 -32.20 -26.83 -10.80
CA ARG A 7 -32.14 -26.18 -9.48
C ARG A 7 -31.72 -24.73 -9.70
N ARG A 8 -32.58 -23.78 -9.35
CA ARG A 8 -32.20 -22.36 -9.28
C ARG A 8 -31.01 -22.21 -8.32
N PRO A 9 -29.96 -21.47 -8.67
CA PRO A 9 -28.92 -21.15 -7.71
C PRO A 9 -29.51 -20.29 -6.59
N PRO A 10 -29.07 -20.47 -5.33
CA PRO A 10 -29.52 -19.63 -4.22
C PRO A 10 -29.11 -18.16 -4.47
N PRO A 11 -29.90 -17.18 -4.01
CA PRO A 11 -29.52 -15.78 -4.11
C PRO A 11 -28.20 -15.55 -3.34
N SER A 12 -27.20 -15.02 -4.02
CA SER A 12 -25.93 -14.60 -3.44
C SER A 12 -26.22 -13.54 -2.37
N LEU A 13 -25.91 -13.88 -1.11
CA LEU A 13 -25.99 -12.97 0.02
C LEU A 13 -25.20 -11.69 -0.26
N PRO A 14 -25.63 -10.52 0.25
CA PRO A 14 -24.86 -9.30 0.13
C PRO A 14 -23.54 -9.48 0.88
N GLU A 15 -22.43 -9.38 0.16
CA GLU A 15 -21.09 -9.35 0.75
C GLU A 15 -21.05 -8.18 1.74
N SER A 16 -20.96 -8.49 3.04
CA SER A 16 -20.78 -7.50 4.10
C SER A 16 -19.66 -6.54 3.71
N PRO A 17 -19.78 -5.22 3.97
CA PRO A 17 -18.70 -4.30 3.70
C PRO A 17 -17.49 -4.80 4.49
N ALA A 18 -16.50 -5.32 3.77
CA ALA A 18 -15.29 -5.86 4.37
C ALA A 18 -14.78 -4.80 5.35
N MET A 19 -14.62 -5.17 6.62
CA MET A 19 -13.90 -4.35 7.58
C MET A 19 -12.47 -4.21 7.06
N GLN A 20 -12.25 -3.25 6.17
CA GLN A 20 -10.93 -2.94 5.66
C GLN A 20 -10.20 -2.31 6.84
N HIS A 21 -9.34 -3.12 7.47
CA HIS A 21 -8.38 -2.61 8.42
C HIS A 21 -7.65 -1.42 7.80
N ASP A 22 -7.31 -0.44 8.62
CA ASP A 22 -6.53 0.69 8.17
C ASP A 22 -5.14 0.18 7.77
N LYS A 23 -4.87 0.22 6.45
CA LYS A 23 -3.63 -0.27 5.85
C LYS A 23 -2.75 0.90 5.47
N VAL A 24 -1.48 0.83 5.86
CA VAL A 24 -0.43 1.78 5.48
C VAL A 24 0.52 1.09 4.52
N LEU A 25 0.76 1.72 3.37
CA LEU A 25 1.76 1.26 2.42
C LEU A 25 3.07 2.01 2.69
N ILE A 26 4.16 1.29 2.94
CA ILE A 26 5.49 1.86 3.10
C ILE A 26 6.29 1.53 1.85
N LEU A 27 6.65 2.55 1.05
CA LEU A 27 7.54 2.41 -0.09
C LEU A 27 8.99 2.61 0.35
N ASP A 28 9.80 1.58 0.19
CA ASP A 28 11.21 1.58 0.54
C ASP A 28 12.06 2.03 -0.64
N PHE A 29 12.89 3.05 -0.40
CA PHE A 29 13.87 3.56 -1.36
C PHE A 29 15.31 3.19 -0.94
N GLY A 30 15.45 2.24 -0.01
CA GLY A 30 16.74 1.75 0.48
C GLY A 30 17.20 2.46 1.76
N SER A 31 16.26 2.93 2.60
CA SER A 31 16.61 3.49 3.89
C SER A 31 16.92 2.38 4.90
N GLN A 32 17.98 2.58 5.70
CA GLN A 32 18.17 1.77 6.91
C GLN A 32 17.06 2.01 7.95
N VAL A 33 16.27 3.09 7.84
CA VAL A 33 15.21 3.41 8.80
C VAL A 33 13.83 2.84 8.43
N THR A 34 13.65 2.23 7.24
CA THR A 34 12.35 1.69 6.78
C THR A 34 11.74 0.72 7.79
N GLN A 35 12.57 -0.17 8.36
CA GLN A 35 12.13 -1.13 9.37
C GLN A 35 11.71 -0.47 10.69
N LEU A 36 12.34 0.65 11.07
CA LEU A 36 11.95 1.40 12.26
C LEU A 36 10.59 2.08 12.05
N ILE A 37 10.32 2.57 10.85
CA ILE A 37 9.02 3.14 10.50
C ILE A 37 7.93 2.07 10.60
N ALA A 38 8.13 0.91 9.98
CA ALA A 38 7.17 -0.20 10.07
C ALA A 38 6.94 -0.65 11.52
N ARG A 39 8.00 -0.67 12.34
CA ARG A 39 7.87 -0.95 13.78
C ARG A 39 6.97 0.09 14.48
N ARG A 40 7.17 1.39 14.20
CA ARG A 40 6.35 2.46 14.79
C ARG A 40 4.88 2.38 14.35
N VAL A 41 4.62 2.04 13.10
CA VAL A 41 3.24 1.84 12.60
C VAL A 41 2.57 0.65 13.27
N ARG A 42 3.30 -0.46 13.46
CA ARG A 42 2.80 -1.63 14.19
C ARG A 42 2.57 -1.34 15.69
N GLU A 43 3.43 -0.54 16.32
CA GLU A 43 3.23 -0.05 17.70
C GLU A 43 1.94 0.78 17.83
N ALA A 44 1.53 1.49 16.77
CA ALA A 44 0.25 2.18 16.68
C ALA A 44 -0.96 1.25 16.39
N SER A 45 -0.77 -0.07 16.36
CA SER A 45 -1.79 -1.07 16.04
C SER A 45 -2.42 -0.92 14.64
N VAL A 46 -1.67 -0.34 13.70
CA VAL A 46 -2.08 -0.18 12.30
C VAL A 46 -1.36 -1.21 11.43
N TYR A 47 -2.07 -1.79 10.47
CA TYR A 47 -1.48 -2.76 9.55
C TYR A 47 -0.59 -2.04 8.53
N CYS A 48 0.61 -2.54 8.30
CA CYS A 48 1.51 -1.98 7.28
C CYS A 48 2.26 -3.05 6.50
N GLU A 49 2.46 -2.78 5.22
CA GLU A 49 3.33 -3.55 4.33
C GLU A 49 4.47 -2.68 3.81
N ILE A 50 5.66 -3.26 3.74
CA ILE A 50 6.83 -2.63 3.12
C ILE A 50 6.96 -3.21 1.73
N HIS A 51 7.00 -2.34 0.74
CA HIS A 51 7.26 -2.68 -0.65
C HIS A 51 8.35 -1.79 -1.21
N PRO A 52 9.14 -2.25 -2.19
CA PRO A 52 10.06 -1.39 -2.92
C PRO A 52 9.32 -0.27 -3.69
N ASN A 53 10.05 0.77 -4.09
CA ASN A 53 9.47 1.91 -4.82
C ASN A 53 8.98 1.59 -6.25
N ASP A 54 9.34 0.43 -6.79
CA ASP A 54 9.06 -0.01 -8.16
C ASP A 54 7.73 -0.79 -8.29
N VAL A 55 6.87 -0.72 -7.27
CA VAL A 55 5.53 -1.32 -7.33
C VAL A 55 4.67 -0.70 -8.43
N SER A 56 3.84 -1.53 -9.06
CA SER A 56 2.94 -1.08 -10.11
C SER A 56 1.79 -0.23 -9.56
N ASP A 57 1.29 0.67 -10.40
CA ASP A 57 0.12 1.50 -10.09
C ASP A 57 -1.12 0.64 -9.77
N ASP A 58 -1.30 -0.48 -10.48
CA ASP A 58 -2.40 -1.41 -10.23
C ASP A 58 -2.31 -2.06 -8.85
N PHE A 59 -1.08 -2.35 -8.38
CA PHE A 59 -0.87 -2.87 -7.04
C PHE A 59 -1.30 -1.85 -5.99
N ILE A 60 -0.89 -0.58 -6.11
CA ILE A 60 -1.27 0.48 -5.16
C ILE A 60 -2.79 0.65 -5.12
N ARG A 61 -3.45 0.63 -6.28
CA ARG A 61 -4.91 0.72 -6.39
C ARG A 61 -5.63 -0.47 -5.76
N ALA A 62 -5.16 -1.69 -6.01
CA ALA A 62 -5.72 -2.91 -5.42
C ALA A 62 -5.46 -3.00 -3.91
N PHE A 63 -4.30 -2.51 -3.46
CA PHE A 63 -3.93 -2.47 -2.05
C PHE A 63 -4.86 -1.54 -1.25
N ALA A 64 -5.33 -0.44 -1.89
CA ALA A 64 -6.20 0.58 -1.31
C ALA A 64 -5.69 1.07 0.06
N PRO A 65 -4.47 1.62 0.13
CA PRO A 65 -3.92 2.12 1.38
C PRO A 65 -4.72 3.32 1.88
N LYS A 66 -4.83 3.49 3.20
CA LYS A 66 -5.34 4.74 3.79
C LYS A 66 -4.27 5.82 3.95
N ALA A 67 -3.01 5.42 3.98
CA ALA A 67 -1.87 6.33 4.00
C ALA A 67 -0.67 5.68 3.32
N ILE A 68 0.18 6.50 2.73
CA ILE A 68 1.39 6.05 2.05
C ILE A 68 2.59 6.73 2.73
N ILE A 69 3.61 5.94 3.06
CA ILE A 69 4.87 6.43 3.62
C ILE A 69 5.96 6.18 2.60
N LEU A 70 6.64 7.23 2.18
CA LEU A 70 7.83 7.14 1.32
C LEU A 70 9.06 7.17 2.21
N SER A 71 9.77 6.07 2.29
CA SER A 71 11.05 6.00 3.00
C SER A 71 12.14 6.72 2.20
N GLY A 72 13.13 7.28 2.87
CA GLY A 72 14.27 7.91 2.21
C GLY A 72 15.21 6.90 1.57
N SER A 73 16.22 7.39 0.87
CA SER A 73 17.38 6.59 0.48
C SER A 73 18.63 7.17 1.15
N HIS A 74 19.67 6.35 1.35
CA HIS A 74 20.99 6.84 1.74
C HIS A 74 21.74 7.53 0.59
N ALA A 75 21.18 7.47 -0.63
CA ALA A 75 21.76 8.07 -1.82
C ALA A 75 21.57 9.58 -1.76
N SER A 76 22.61 10.26 -1.29
CA SER A 76 22.81 11.69 -1.41
C SER A 76 22.56 12.17 -2.84
N THR A 77 21.44 12.85 -3.04
CA THR A 77 21.27 14.06 -3.88
C THR A 77 21.75 14.09 -5.34
N TYR A 78 22.12 12.97 -5.99
CA TYR A 78 22.63 13.02 -7.37
C TYR A 78 21.88 12.16 -8.41
N GLU A 79 20.96 11.28 -8.00
CA GLU A 79 20.19 10.42 -8.92
C GLU A 79 18.67 10.56 -8.72
N ASP A 80 18.21 11.82 -8.63
CA ASP A 80 16.82 12.25 -8.34
C ASP A 80 15.76 11.81 -9.37
N HIS A 81 16.15 11.11 -10.42
CA HIS A 81 15.25 10.70 -11.50
C HIS A 81 14.83 9.21 -11.43
N GLU A 82 15.59 8.35 -10.77
CA GLU A 82 15.31 6.91 -10.72
C GLU A 82 14.51 6.49 -9.47
N LEU A 83 14.52 7.31 -8.42
CA LEU A 83 13.83 7.03 -7.15
C LEU A 83 12.53 7.83 -7.02
N ARG A 84 11.69 7.83 -8.06
CA ARG A 84 10.38 8.49 -8.01
C ARG A 84 9.28 7.53 -7.57
N ALA A 85 8.44 7.98 -6.65
CA ALA A 85 7.24 7.24 -6.29
C ALA A 85 6.30 7.10 -7.51
N PRO A 86 5.61 5.96 -7.67
CA PRO A 86 4.64 5.75 -8.75
C PRO A 86 3.55 6.83 -8.76
N GLN A 87 3.05 7.19 -9.94
CA GLN A 87 2.04 8.24 -10.07
C GLN A 87 0.75 7.89 -9.30
N ALA A 88 0.42 6.59 -9.19
CA ALA A 88 -0.71 6.13 -8.39
C ALA A 88 -0.66 6.53 -6.91
N VAL A 89 0.52 6.79 -6.34
CA VAL A 89 0.64 7.30 -4.97
C VAL A 89 -0.02 8.67 -4.82
N TRP A 90 0.22 9.54 -5.80
CA TRP A 90 -0.32 10.91 -5.82
C TRP A 90 -1.79 10.93 -6.23
N ASP A 91 -2.18 10.04 -7.14
CA ASP A 91 -3.56 9.93 -7.64
C ASP A 91 -4.49 9.23 -6.64
N ALA A 92 -3.94 8.49 -5.66
CA ALA A 92 -4.73 7.79 -4.65
C ALA A 92 -5.53 8.75 -3.73
N GLY A 93 -5.16 10.03 -3.67
CA GLY A 93 -5.89 11.03 -2.87
C GLY A 93 -5.80 10.80 -1.35
N VAL A 94 -4.80 10.02 -0.91
CA VAL A 94 -4.56 9.68 0.50
C VAL A 94 -3.37 10.47 1.05
N PRO A 95 -3.27 10.67 2.38
CA PRO A 95 -2.10 11.32 2.97
C PRO A 95 -0.81 10.57 2.63
N VAL A 96 0.18 11.32 2.12
CA VAL A 96 1.52 10.82 1.80
C VAL A 96 2.53 11.47 2.75
N LEU A 97 3.30 10.65 3.45
CA LEU A 97 4.36 11.08 4.36
C LEU A 97 5.72 10.71 3.78
N GLY A 98 6.54 11.69 3.43
CA GLY A 98 7.94 11.47 3.03
C GLY A 98 8.88 11.54 4.23
N ILE A 99 9.58 10.46 4.52
CA ILE A 99 10.63 10.40 5.55
C ILE A 99 11.98 10.27 4.86
N CYS A 100 12.50 11.38 4.35
CA CYS A 100 13.85 11.43 3.83
C CYS A 100 14.82 11.89 4.94
N TYR A 101 16.05 11.39 4.95
CA TYR A 101 17.15 11.96 5.74
C TYR A 101 17.65 13.29 5.13
N GLY A 102 16.74 14.03 4.50
CA GLY A 102 17.02 15.16 3.62
C GLY A 102 16.07 16.32 3.89
N MET A 103 15.87 16.67 5.16
CA MET A 103 15.73 18.09 5.47
C MET A 103 17.14 18.68 5.28
N GLN A 104 17.42 19.15 4.07
CA GLN A 104 18.50 20.09 3.80
C GLN A 104 17.91 21.23 2.97
#